data_AF-A0AAU8BHM1-F1
#
_entry.id   AF-A0AAU8BHM1-F1
#
_cell.length_a   1.000
_cell.length_b   1.000
_cell.length_c   1.000
_cell.angle_alpha   90.00
_cell.angle_beta   90.00
_cell.angle_gamma   90.00
#
_symmetry.space_group_name_H-M   'P 1'
#
loop_
_entity.id
_entity.type
_entity.pdbx_description
1 polymer ?
#
loop_
_entity_poly.entity_id
_entity_poly.type
_entity_poly.pdbx_seq_one_letter_code
_entity_poly.pdbx_strand_id
1 'polypeptide(L)'
;MKRMNPAWVAMVTTLASTQIFATDIQIGHFIDAPVTGLYYETSSKIRGYTQQGQFEFKDGDEVRFYLGSNNQHKLLATVAAQEVVTPNLASTTPSKSLNMVRLLLGIDTAPNRDDLIKLDSDWLSTDKVQALLNALDLNNLPESLSISNKPLASVHEAAKHLESSQQYIEQNFTSKQVLTAPLDVKLVNTILKRRDWRGNLCFYDTARRDEPNYHGPIGSTTYKIVDGGIILYPDVGDYYGSRDGSVSSCEVNVSQSYQKQEFEKIDDYSDWGGLIACAHTGCTHLDLNGFDIEDFDDEGDWKYRTVAISYNTTTKLLTQKSQGLGKKAKVEHDNLTEHLWFTSAVDEKQSIDFQGYWRQRNLASGDTRCLYIDKDHVLQSKRATCTKNHQDYTQDVTAEFGDMWWLSSDGSSSASIEQLNSGVKWYSTDNTPRYSLWEFLPTQNQWSEGKIYRRFQDIQVDQFGKQQARTIAVFELERLANNSWI
;
A
#
# COMPACT_ATOMS: atom_id res chain seq x y z
N MET A 1 -15.01 -19.39 75.08
CA MET A 1 -14.78 -20.27 73.91
C MET A 1 -16.11 -20.83 73.43
N LYS A 2 -16.33 -20.76 72.11
CA LYS A 2 -17.38 -21.39 71.27
C LYS A 2 -18.76 -20.70 71.10
N ARG A 3 -18.97 -20.30 69.83
CA ARG A 3 -20.24 -20.22 69.05
C ARG A 3 -21.19 -19.08 69.48
N MET A 4 -21.82 -18.30 68.60
CA MET A 4 -22.46 -18.59 67.31
C MET A 4 -22.62 -17.30 66.49
N ASN A 5 -22.66 -17.43 65.15
CA ASN A 5 -23.07 -16.42 64.17
C ASN A 5 -24.61 -16.19 64.26
N PRO A 6 -25.19 -15.06 63.78
CA PRO A 6 -25.61 -15.05 62.38
C PRO A 6 -25.57 -13.70 61.63
N ALA A 7 -25.20 -13.83 60.35
CA ALA A 7 -25.82 -13.26 59.15
C ALA A 7 -26.29 -11.80 59.15
N TRP A 8 -25.56 -10.96 58.42
CA TRP A 8 -26.12 -9.86 57.64
C TRP A 8 -25.68 -10.04 56.19
N VAL A 9 -26.65 -10.31 55.32
CA VAL A 9 -26.49 -10.32 53.86
C VAL A 9 -26.58 -8.87 53.40
N ALA A 10 -25.45 -8.24 53.10
CA ALA A 10 -25.43 -6.98 52.38
C ALA A 10 -25.53 -7.27 50.88
N MET A 11 -26.68 -6.92 50.31
CA MET A 11 -26.92 -6.92 48.88
C MET A 11 -26.04 -5.82 48.26
N VAL A 12 -24.89 -6.19 47.70
CA VAL A 12 -24.10 -5.29 46.87
C VAL A 12 -24.73 -5.29 45.48
N THR A 13 -25.63 -4.35 45.24
CA THR A 13 -26.02 -3.98 43.87
C THR A 13 -24.81 -3.36 43.19
N THR A 14 -24.05 -4.16 42.46
CA THR A 14 -23.14 -3.67 41.43
C THR A 14 -23.95 -2.96 40.36
N LEU A 15 -24.02 -1.63 40.46
CA LEU A 15 -24.28 -0.77 39.31
C LEU A 15 -23.14 -1.00 38.32
N ALA A 16 -23.36 -1.89 37.36
CA ALA A 16 -22.52 -1.95 36.17
C ALA A 16 -22.71 -0.61 35.45
N SER A 17 -21.80 0.32 35.70
CA SER A 17 -21.64 1.50 34.87
C SER A 17 -21.24 1.02 33.48
N THR A 18 -22.22 0.83 32.60
CA THR A 18 -21.97 0.77 31.17
C THR A 18 -21.38 2.10 30.77
N GLN A 19 -20.05 2.16 30.66
CA GLN A 19 -19.38 3.21 29.90
C GLN A 19 -19.87 3.04 28.46
N ILE A 20 -20.88 3.83 28.09
CA ILE A 20 -21.18 4.10 26.69
C ILE A 20 -20.00 4.94 26.22
N PHE A 21 -19.02 4.31 25.59
CA PHE A 21 -18.06 5.03 24.76
C PHE A 21 -18.90 5.68 23.66
N ALA A 22 -19.14 6.98 23.78
CA ALA A 22 -19.60 7.77 22.66
C ALA A 22 -18.51 7.68 21.60
N THR A 23 -18.73 6.86 20.57
CA THR A 23 -17.85 6.83 19.39
C THR A 23 -18.09 8.12 18.62
N ASP A 24 -17.27 9.13 18.91
CA ASP A 24 -17.44 10.45 18.33
C ASP A 24 -17.18 10.38 16.81
N ILE A 25 -18.06 11.00 16.04
CA ILE A 25 -17.89 11.10 14.59
C ILE A 25 -16.83 12.16 14.33
N GLN A 26 -15.81 11.80 13.55
CA GLN A 26 -14.75 12.69 13.10
C GLN A 26 -14.92 13.07 11.65
N ILE A 27 -14.28 14.18 11.26
CA ILE A 27 -14.26 14.66 9.89
C ILE A 27 -12.88 14.42 9.30
N GLY A 28 -12.85 13.73 8.17
CA GLY A 28 -11.67 13.55 7.34
C GLY A 28 -11.82 14.28 6.02
N HIS A 29 -10.74 14.42 5.27
CA HIS A 29 -10.68 15.12 4.00
C HIS A 29 -9.99 14.27 2.94
N PHE A 30 -10.68 13.94 1.84
CA PHE A 30 -10.04 13.36 0.65
C PHE A 30 -9.48 14.50 -0.24
N ILE A 31 -8.16 14.58 -0.36
CA ILE A 31 -7.43 15.68 -1.00
C ILE A 31 -6.56 15.17 -2.17
N ASP A 32 -6.95 15.61 -3.36
CA ASP A 32 -6.25 15.62 -4.64
C ASP A 32 -6.64 16.95 -5.33
N ALA A 33 -6.36 18.06 -4.65
CA ALA A 33 -7.30 19.13 -4.36
C ALA A 33 -8.57 18.62 -3.64
N PRO A 34 -9.23 19.42 -2.79
CA PRO A 34 -10.50 18.99 -2.17
C PRO A 34 -11.47 18.40 -3.19
N VAL A 35 -11.83 17.11 -3.06
CA VAL A 35 -12.70 16.42 -4.03
C VAL A 35 -14.14 16.47 -3.55
N THR A 36 -15.05 17.00 -4.37
CA THR A 36 -16.49 17.03 -4.10
C THR A 36 -17.22 16.01 -4.97
N GLY A 37 -18.13 15.23 -4.37
CA GLY A 37 -19.00 14.30 -5.09
C GLY A 37 -18.52 12.84 -5.13
N LEU A 38 -17.48 12.46 -4.38
CA LEU A 38 -17.14 11.05 -4.18
C LEU A 38 -18.11 10.41 -3.19
N TYR A 39 -18.75 9.31 -3.57
CA TYR A 39 -19.51 8.50 -2.61
C TYR A 39 -18.54 7.75 -1.68
N TYR A 40 -18.80 7.74 -0.38
CA TYR A 40 -18.01 6.96 0.59
C TYR A 40 -18.88 6.08 1.49
N GLU A 41 -18.30 4.98 1.96
CA GLU A 41 -18.89 4.11 2.99
C GLU A 41 -17.79 3.63 3.97
N THR A 42 -18.05 3.75 5.27
CA THR A 42 -17.14 3.27 6.32
C THR A 42 -17.50 1.86 6.81
N SER A 43 -16.56 1.19 7.48
CA SER A 43 -16.84 -0.09 8.18
C SER A 43 -17.95 0.03 9.22
N SER A 44 -18.06 1.18 9.90
CA SER A 44 -19.12 1.52 10.85
C SER A 44 -20.47 1.91 10.20
N LYS A 45 -20.58 1.81 8.87
CA LYS A 45 -21.78 2.07 8.06
C LYS A 45 -22.18 3.54 7.93
N ILE A 46 -21.26 4.46 8.21
CA ILE A 46 -21.41 5.86 7.82
C ILE A 46 -21.25 5.95 6.30
N ARG A 47 -22.09 6.76 5.65
CA ARG A 47 -22.08 6.92 4.20
C ARG A 47 -22.50 8.33 3.81
N GLY A 48 -21.98 8.81 2.70
CA GLY A 48 -22.31 10.12 2.18
C GLY A 48 -21.57 10.44 0.89
N TYR A 49 -21.53 11.72 0.56
CA TYR A 49 -20.70 12.26 -0.51
C TYR A 49 -19.71 13.23 0.06
N THR A 50 -18.51 13.26 -0.50
CA THR A 50 -17.52 14.27 -0.10
C THR A 50 -18.00 15.67 -0.47
N GLN A 51 -17.81 16.62 0.44
CA GLN A 51 -18.08 18.05 0.21
C GLN A 51 -16.81 18.83 0.52
N GLN A 52 -16.18 19.43 -0.49
CA GLN A 52 -14.83 20.01 -0.33
C GLN A 52 -13.85 19.00 0.31
N GLY A 53 -13.89 17.74 -0.15
CA GLY A 53 -13.11 16.64 0.40
C GLY A 53 -13.67 16.03 1.69
N GLN A 54 -14.54 16.71 2.43
CA GLN A 54 -14.98 16.27 3.77
C GLN A 54 -15.78 14.97 3.74
N PHE A 55 -15.47 14.04 4.62
CA PHE A 55 -16.23 12.82 4.90
C PHE A 55 -16.26 12.53 6.41
N GLU A 56 -17.28 11.79 6.86
CA GLU A 56 -17.45 11.41 8.26
C GLU A 56 -16.92 9.99 8.52
N PHE A 57 -16.26 9.78 9.66
CA PHE A 57 -15.74 8.48 10.05
C PHE A 57 -15.68 8.31 11.58
N LYS A 58 -15.42 7.09 12.05
CA LYS A 58 -15.04 6.81 13.45
C LYS A 58 -13.62 6.27 13.51
N ASP A 59 -12.94 6.47 14.64
CA ASP A 59 -11.60 5.91 14.85
C ASP A 59 -11.56 4.42 14.53
N GLY A 60 -10.56 4.03 13.73
CA GLY A 60 -10.37 2.67 13.27
C GLY A 60 -11.29 2.22 12.15
N ASP A 61 -12.12 3.10 11.59
CA ASP A 61 -12.86 2.77 10.39
C ASP A 61 -11.94 2.49 9.20
N GLU A 62 -12.35 1.54 8.37
CA GLU A 62 -11.95 1.49 6.97
C GLU A 62 -12.91 2.37 6.17
N VAL A 63 -12.38 3.21 5.28
CA VAL A 63 -13.17 4.08 4.38
C VAL A 63 -12.99 3.64 2.94
N ARG A 64 -14.11 3.43 2.24
CA ARG A 64 -14.14 3.06 0.82
C ARG A 64 -14.75 4.19 0.00
N PHE A 65 -14.03 4.64 -1.03
CA PHE A 65 -14.46 5.72 -1.93
C PHE A 65 -14.82 5.16 -3.31
N TYR A 66 -15.90 5.65 -3.89
CA TYR A 66 -16.48 5.13 -5.14
C TYR A 66 -16.73 6.24 -6.15
N LEU A 67 -16.52 5.94 -7.43
CA LEU A 67 -16.89 6.79 -8.56
C LEU A 67 -18.31 6.48 -8.99
N GLY A 68 -19.29 7.22 -8.45
CA GLY A 68 -20.72 7.02 -8.70
C GLY A 68 -21.53 7.35 -7.44
N SER A 69 -22.73 6.78 -7.33
CA SER A 69 -23.69 7.10 -6.27
C SER A 69 -23.84 6.05 -5.15
N ASN A 70 -23.09 4.94 -5.21
CA ASN A 70 -23.23 3.82 -4.26
C ASN A 70 -22.03 2.85 -4.32
N ASN A 71 -22.08 1.81 -3.48
CA ASN A 71 -21.01 0.81 -3.33
C ASN A 71 -21.00 -0.30 -4.39
N GLN A 72 -21.94 -0.27 -5.34
CA GLN A 72 -21.97 -1.16 -6.51
C GLN A 72 -21.18 -0.58 -7.70
N HIS A 73 -20.84 0.71 -7.65
CA HIS A 73 -20.05 1.39 -8.67
C HIS A 73 -18.54 1.17 -8.49
N LYS A 74 -17.73 1.68 -9.44
CA LYS A 74 -16.27 1.54 -9.44
C LYS A 74 -15.67 2.02 -8.11
N LEU A 75 -15.10 1.08 -7.36
CA LEU A 75 -14.24 1.37 -6.20
C LEU A 75 -12.99 2.12 -6.68
N LEU A 76 -12.75 3.30 -6.10
CA LEU A 76 -11.57 4.11 -6.35
C LEU A 76 -10.46 3.80 -5.36
N ALA A 77 -10.79 3.77 -4.07
CA ALA A 77 -9.83 3.63 -2.98
C ALA A 77 -10.43 2.94 -1.77
N THR A 78 -9.59 2.22 -1.02
CA THR A 78 -9.87 1.73 0.34
C THR A 78 -8.70 2.14 1.21
N VAL A 79 -8.97 2.85 2.30
CA VAL A 79 -7.96 3.43 3.18
C VAL A 79 -8.36 3.29 4.65
N ALA A 80 -7.38 3.37 5.55
CA ALA A 80 -7.67 3.62 6.95
C ALA A 80 -8.26 5.02 7.11
N ALA A 81 -9.21 5.17 8.02
CA ALA A 81 -9.78 6.47 8.33
C ALA A 81 -8.73 7.37 9.01
N GLN A 82 -8.62 8.60 8.52
CA GLN A 82 -7.72 9.61 9.04
C GLN A 82 -8.19 11.01 8.60
N GLU A 83 -7.66 12.05 9.26
CA GLU A 83 -8.02 13.45 9.00
C GLU A 83 -7.76 13.87 7.55
N VAL A 84 -6.64 13.43 6.96
CA VAL A 84 -6.28 13.75 5.57
C VAL A 84 -5.99 12.48 4.80
N VAL A 85 -6.78 12.20 3.77
CA VAL A 85 -6.60 11.10 2.84
C VAL A 85 -6.19 11.66 1.48
N THR A 86 -5.07 11.23 0.92
CA THR A 86 -4.67 11.55 -0.45
C THR A 86 -4.66 10.29 -1.31
N PRO A 87 -4.69 10.39 -2.66
CA PRO A 87 -4.52 9.24 -3.55
C PRO A 87 -3.28 8.40 -3.25
N ASN A 88 -2.25 8.99 -2.63
CA ASN A 88 -1.04 8.29 -2.22
C ASN A 88 -1.28 7.26 -1.10
N LEU A 89 -2.38 7.30 -0.36
CA LEU A 89 -2.68 6.30 0.67
C LEU A 89 -3.45 5.09 0.12
N ALA A 90 -4.05 5.22 -1.05
CA ALA A 90 -4.97 4.22 -1.61
C ALA A 90 -4.27 3.01 -2.25
N SER A 91 -2.93 3.02 -2.32
CA SER A 91 -2.16 2.06 -3.10
C SER A 91 -0.69 2.04 -2.70
N THR A 92 -0.08 0.85 -2.67
CA THR A 92 1.39 0.73 -2.56
C THR A 92 2.09 0.79 -3.92
N THR A 93 1.33 0.72 -5.02
CA THR A 93 1.86 0.95 -6.37
C THR A 93 2.00 2.46 -6.66
N PRO A 94 3.21 3.00 -6.95
CA PRO A 94 3.43 4.41 -7.25
C PRO A 94 2.59 4.91 -8.44
N SER A 95 2.69 4.22 -9.57
CA SER A 95 1.98 4.56 -10.81
C SER A 95 0.45 4.58 -10.67
N LYS A 96 -0.13 3.71 -9.85
CA LYS A 96 -1.57 3.72 -9.55
C LYS A 96 -2.02 5.00 -8.84
N SER A 97 -1.17 5.58 -7.99
CA SER A 97 -1.49 6.82 -7.26
C SER A 97 -1.62 7.99 -8.24
N LEU A 98 -0.66 8.16 -9.16
CA LEU A 98 -0.73 9.20 -10.20
C LEU A 98 -1.87 8.92 -11.19
N ASN A 99 -2.11 7.66 -11.56
CA ASN A 99 -3.20 7.32 -12.47
C ASN A 99 -4.59 7.58 -11.88
N MET A 100 -4.75 7.50 -10.55
CA MET A 100 -5.98 7.96 -9.88
C MET A 100 -6.19 9.46 -10.08
N VAL A 101 -5.13 10.27 -9.90
CA VAL A 101 -5.20 11.73 -10.11
C VAL A 101 -5.50 12.08 -11.56
N ARG A 102 -4.80 11.42 -12.51
CA ARG A 102 -5.06 11.58 -13.94
C ARG A 102 -6.52 11.29 -14.29
N LEU A 103 -7.09 10.24 -13.70
CA LEU A 103 -8.51 9.91 -13.85
C LEU A 103 -9.39 11.01 -13.27
N LEU A 104 -9.17 11.42 -12.01
CA LEU A 104 -9.95 12.44 -11.31
C LEU A 104 -9.97 13.78 -12.06
N LEU A 105 -8.81 14.28 -12.50
CA LEU A 105 -8.70 15.48 -13.35
C LEU A 105 -9.41 15.31 -14.70
N GLY A 106 -9.35 14.10 -15.26
CA GLY A 106 -10.04 13.76 -16.50
C GLY A 106 -11.56 13.86 -16.38
N ILE A 107 -12.13 13.40 -15.27
CA ILE A 107 -13.57 13.39 -15.01
C ILE A 107 -14.09 14.63 -14.26
N ASP A 108 -13.20 15.56 -13.94
CA ASP A 108 -13.56 16.83 -13.30
C ASP A 108 -14.45 17.69 -14.20
N THR A 109 -15.56 18.15 -13.59
CA THR A 109 -16.56 19.03 -14.19
C THR A 109 -16.29 20.52 -13.95
N ALA A 110 -15.30 20.86 -13.12
CA ALA A 110 -14.87 22.22 -12.83
C ALA A 110 -13.37 22.48 -13.16
N PRO A 111 -12.86 22.11 -14.35
CA PRO A 111 -11.43 22.05 -14.66
C PRO A 111 -10.67 23.39 -14.67
N ASN A 112 -11.38 24.51 -14.50
CA ASN A 112 -10.76 25.85 -14.40
C ASN A 112 -10.51 26.26 -12.93
N ARG A 113 -10.68 25.34 -11.99
CA ARG A 113 -10.45 25.54 -10.56
C ARG A 113 -9.36 24.59 -10.08
N ASP A 114 -8.18 25.13 -9.83
CA ASP A 114 -7.05 24.36 -9.33
C ASP A 114 -7.23 23.97 -7.85
N ASP A 115 -8.18 24.60 -7.15
CA ASP A 115 -8.46 24.41 -5.72
C ASP A 115 -9.61 23.43 -5.43
N LEU A 116 -10.23 22.81 -6.45
CA LEU A 116 -11.35 21.88 -6.28
C LEU A 116 -11.49 20.93 -7.47
N ILE A 117 -11.58 19.63 -7.20
CA ILE A 117 -12.13 18.66 -8.17
C ILE A 117 -13.61 18.45 -7.90
N LYS A 118 -14.47 18.64 -8.90
CA LYS A 118 -15.91 18.43 -8.80
C LYS A 118 -16.37 17.29 -9.68
N LEU A 119 -16.92 16.26 -9.06
CA LEU A 119 -17.47 15.10 -9.73
C LEU A 119 -18.99 15.20 -9.90
N ASP A 120 -19.49 14.77 -11.06
CA ASP A 120 -20.91 14.56 -11.30
C ASP A 120 -21.26 13.08 -11.02
N SER A 121 -21.79 12.80 -9.83
CA SER A 121 -22.13 11.45 -9.40
C SER A 121 -23.21 10.80 -10.27
N ASP A 122 -24.12 11.58 -10.86
CA ASP A 122 -25.21 11.07 -11.67
C ASP A 122 -24.69 10.60 -13.03
N TRP A 123 -23.88 11.43 -13.69
CA TRP A 123 -23.19 11.05 -14.93
C TRP A 123 -22.26 9.85 -14.70
N LEU A 124 -21.48 9.85 -13.61
CA LEU A 124 -20.61 8.73 -13.26
C LEU A 124 -21.39 7.44 -13.03
N SER A 125 -22.62 7.51 -12.51
CA SER A 125 -23.46 6.32 -12.26
C SER A 125 -24.11 5.73 -13.51
N THR A 126 -23.96 6.34 -14.69
CA THR A 126 -24.55 5.80 -15.92
C THR A 126 -23.85 4.50 -16.35
N ASP A 127 -24.62 3.53 -16.85
CA ASP A 127 -24.11 2.21 -17.28
C ASP A 127 -22.91 2.32 -18.25
N LYS A 128 -22.99 3.26 -19.19
CA LYS A 128 -21.92 3.50 -20.18
C LYS A 128 -20.62 3.94 -19.50
N VAL A 129 -20.70 4.84 -18.52
CA VAL A 129 -19.52 5.34 -17.82
C VAL A 129 -18.99 4.30 -16.85
N GLN A 130 -19.86 3.58 -16.12
CA GLN A 130 -19.43 2.47 -15.26
C GLN A 130 -18.76 1.35 -16.05
N ALA A 131 -19.27 0.99 -17.22
CA ALA A 131 -18.62 0.01 -18.10
C ALA A 131 -17.19 0.44 -18.48
N LEU A 132 -17.01 1.73 -18.82
CA LEU A 132 -15.68 2.29 -19.11
C LEU A 132 -14.78 2.25 -17.87
N LEU A 133 -15.24 2.78 -16.74
CA LEU A 133 -14.48 2.84 -15.48
C LEU A 133 -14.08 1.45 -14.98
N ASN A 134 -14.97 0.47 -15.09
CA ASN A 134 -14.69 -0.92 -14.69
C ASN A 134 -13.65 -1.59 -15.59
N ALA A 135 -13.56 -1.20 -16.86
CA ALA A 135 -12.53 -1.68 -17.77
C ALA A 135 -11.14 -1.05 -17.52
N LEU A 136 -11.04 0.04 -16.75
CA LEU A 136 -9.76 0.70 -16.45
C LEU A 136 -8.93 -0.09 -15.44
N ASP A 137 -7.68 -0.36 -15.80
CA ASP A 137 -6.62 -0.77 -14.89
C ASP A 137 -5.79 0.45 -14.46
N LEU A 138 -5.96 0.90 -13.22
CA LEU A 138 -5.22 2.06 -12.71
C LEU A 138 -3.74 1.78 -12.50
N ASN A 139 -3.28 0.52 -12.46
CA ASN A 139 -1.84 0.24 -12.44
C ASN A 139 -1.18 0.47 -13.81
N ASN A 140 -1.98 0.51 -14.88
CA ASN A 140 -1.51 0.71 -16.24
C ASN A 140 -2.56 1.47 -17.05
N LEU A 141 -2.61 2.78 -16.85
CA LEU A 141 -3.56 3.66 -17.52
C LEU A 141 -2.93 4.30 -18.77
N PRO A 142 -3.42 4.01 -19.99
CA PRO A 142 -2.85 4.54 -21.22
C PRO A 142 -2.86 6.08 -21.26
N GLU A 143 -1.82 6.70 -21.83
CA GLU A 143 -1.77 8.16 -22.03
C GLU A 143 -2.78 8.66 -23.05
N SER A 144 -3.09 7.85 -24.07
CA SER A 144 -4.04 8.20 -25.13
C SER A 144 -5.51 8.01 -24.74
N LEU A 145 -5.78 7.52 -23.52
CA LEU A 145 -7.14 7.30 -23.06
C LEU A 145 -7.88 8.64 -22.93
N SER A 146 -9.14 8.65 -23.36
CA SER A 146 -10.05 9.77 -23.17
C SER A 146 -11.35 9.30 -22.55
N ILE A 147 -11.95 10.16 -21.71
CA ILE A 147 -13.26 9.93 -21.12
C ILE A 147 -14.16 11.05 -21.62
N SER A 148 -15.28 10.70 -22.26
CA SER A 148 -16.20 11.66 -22.86
C SER A 148 -15.51 12.66 -23.82
N ASN A 149 -14.57 12.17 -24.64
CA ASN A 149 -13.74 12.96 -25.56
C ASN A 149 -12.78 13.96 -24.90
N LYS A 150 -12.66 13.96 -23.56
CA LYS A 150 -11.63 14.70 -22.85
C LYS A 150 -10.42 13.79 -22.64
N PRO A 151 -9.22 14.16 -23.12
CA PRO A 151 -8.01 13.40 -22.81
C PRO A 151 -7.78 13.40 -21.30
N LEU A 152 -7.23 12.31 -20.79
CA LEU A 152 -6.78 12.30 -19.40
C LEU A 152 -5.58 13.25 -19.22
N ALA A 153 -5.42 13.79 -18.01
CA ALA A 153 -4.21 14.51 -17.67
C ALA A 153 -2.98 13.61 -17.86
N SER A 154 -1.88 14.21 -18.26
CA SER A 154 -0.57 13.56 -18.33
C SER A 154 -0.05 13.22 -16.93
N VAL A 155 0.94 12.34 -16.85
CA VAL A 155 1.65 12.03 -15.59
C VAL A 155 2.27 13.28 -14.98
N HIS A 156 2.79 14.18 -15.82
CA HIS A 156 3.39 15.45 -15.40
C HIS A 156 2.37 16.42 -14.79
N GLU A 157 1.21 16.56 -15.42
CA GLU A 157 0.14 17.41 -14.89
C GLU A 157 -0.39 16.88 -13.56
N ALA A 158 -0.61 15.55 -13.46
CA ALA A 158 -1.03 14.92 -12.22
C ALA A 158 0.01 15.06 -11.09
N ALA A 159 1.30 14.94 -11.40
CA ALA A 159 2.36 15.16 -10.41
C ALA A 159 2.37 16.60 -9.88
N LYS A 160 2.31 17.60 -10.77
CA LYS A 160 2.24 19.01 -10.37
C LYS A 160 0.99 19.34 -9.58
N HIS A 161 -0.13 18.71 -9.92
CA HIS A 161 -1.39 18.88 -9.19
C HIS A 161 -1.28 18.36 -7.75
N LEU A 162 -0.65 17.19 -7.56
CA LEU A 162 -0.39 16.65 -6.22
C LEU A 162 0.58 17.52 -5.42
N GLU A 163 1.65 18.02 -6.03
CA GLU A 163 2.59 18.96 -5.39
C GLU A 163 1.87 20.25 -4.94
N SER A 164 1.00 20.81 -5.79
CA SER A 164 0.17 21.97 -5.43
C SER A 164 -0.83 21.64 -4.32
N SER A 165 -1.39 20.42 -4.34
CA SER A 165 -2.30 19.93 -3.29
C SER A 165 -1.58 19.77 -1.95
N GLN A 166 -0.31 19.36 -1.98
CA GLN A 166 0.51 19.25 -0.78
C GLN A 166 0.72 20.61 -0.11
N GLN A 167 0.98 21.67 -0.90
CA GLN A 167 1.08 23.03 -0.37
C GLN A 167 -0.23 23.48 0.30
N TYR A 168 -1.38 23.12 -0.28
CA TYR A 168 -2.69 23.37 0.35
C TYR A 168 -2.82 22.61 1.69
N ILE A 169 -2.39 21.35 1.74
CA ILE A 169 -2.43 20.55 2.97
C ILE A 169 -1.59 21.22 4.07
N GLU A 170 -0.35 21.59 3.77
CA GLU A 170 0.56 22.25 4.71
C GLU A 170 0.03 23.57 5.25
N GLN A 171 -0.71 24.32 4.44
CA GLN A 171 -1.30 25.60 4.83
C GLN A 171 -2.56 25.46 5.69
N ASN A 172 -3.33 24.38 5.53
CA ASN A 172 -4.66 24.23 6.12
C ASN A 172 -4.72 23.16 7.23
N PHE A 173 -3.80 22.20 7.23
CA PHE A 173 -3.75 21.08 8.17
C PHE A 173 -2.40 21.10 8.89
N THR A 174 -2.36 21.70 10.08
CA THR A 174 -1.10 21.97 10.81
C THR A 174 -1.04 21.26 12.16
N SER A 175 -1.55 20.02 12.23
CA SER A 175 -1.51 19.25 13.48
C SER A 175 -0.08 19.12 13.98
N LYS A 176 0.18 19.67 15.16
CA LYS A 176 1.48 19.58 15.87
C LYS A 176 1.58 18.34 16.74
N GLN A 177 0.62 17.42 16.62
CA GLN A 177 0.65 16.17 17.37
C GLN A 177 1.86 15.35 16.93
N VAL A 178 2.72 15.03 17.88
CA VAL A 178 3.82 14.10 17.67
C VAL A 178 3.25 12.69 17.57
N LEU A 179 3.49 12.04 16.44
CA LEU A 179 3.06 10.68 16.11
C LEU A 179 4.09 9.63 16.51
N THR A 180 5.37 9.97 16.37
CA THR A 180 6.50 9.10 16.71
C THR A 180 7.76 9.92 16.94
N ALA A 181 8.74 9.37 17.66
CA ALA A 181 10.05 9.96 17.87
C ALA A 181 11.12 8.88 17.65
N PRO A 182 11.70 8.78 16.44
CA PRO A 182 12.58 7.68 16.06
C PRO A 182 14.02 7.82 16.58
N LEU A 183 14.33 8.86 17.36
CA LEU A 183 15.65 9.01 17.97
C LEU A 183 15.93 7.80 18.88
N ASP A 184 17.12 7.26 18.73
CA ASP A 184 17.58 6.06 19.44
C ASP A 184 16.80 4.76 19.16
N VAL A 185 15.93 4.75 18.14
CA VAL A 185 15.21 3.56 17.68
C VAL A 185 15.97 2.90 16.54
N LYS A 186 16.16 1.58 16.63
CA LYS A 186 16.71 0.79 15.52
C LYS A 186 15.59 0.51 14.51
N LEU A 187 15.77 1.03 13.30
CA LEU A 187 14.83 0.97 12.20
C LEU A 187 15.33 0.01 11.12
N VAL A 188 14.40 -0.56 10.37
CA VAL A 188 14.65 -1.27 9.12
C VAL A 188 13.92 -0.54 8.01
N ASN A 189 14.62 -0.25 6.91
CA ASN A 189 14.05 0.30 5.69
C ASN A 189 14.16 -0.76 4.59
N THR A 190 13.03 -1.35 4.22
CA THR A 190 12.93 -2.36 3.17
C THR A 190 12.50 -1.71 1.87
N ILE A 191 13.20 -2.04 0.79
CA ILE A 191 13.07 -1.37 -0.52
C ILE A 191 12.64 -2.40 -1.55
N LEU A 192 11.58 -2.10 -2.28
CA LEU A 192 11.09 -2.90 -3.39
C LEU A 192 11.25 -2.13 -4.68
N LYS A 193 12.15 -2.62 -5.53
CA LYS A 193 12.27 -2.10 -6.89
C LYS A 193 11.15 -2.68 -7.74
N ARG A 194 10.25 -1.81 -8.21
CA ARG A 194 9.09 -2.18 -9.05
C ARG A 194 9.43 -2.11 -10.53
N ARG A 195 10.21 -1.10 -10.89
CA ARG A 195 10.73 -0.91 -12.24
C ARG A 195 12.18 -0.46 -12.22
N ASP A 196 12.94 -0.86 -13.22
CA ASP A 196 14.25 -0.28 -13.47
C ASP A 196 14.16 1.08 -14.21
N TRP A 197 15.32 1.71 -14.44
CA TRP A 197 15.40 3.03 -15.08
C TRP A 197 14.91 3.05 -16.54
N ARG A 198 14.85 1.90 -17.21
CA ARG A 198 14.26 1.72 -18.56
C ARG A 198 12.75 1.43 -18.49
N GLY A 199 12.22 1.20 -17.30
CA GLY A 199 10.82 0.87 -17.06
C GLY A 199 10.51 -0.62 -17.16
N ASN A 200 11.52 -1.50 -17.21
CA ASN A 200 11.31 -2.94 -17.13
C ASN A 200 10.75 -3.31 -15.77
N LEU A 201 9.82 -4.27 -15.74
CA LEU A 201 9.18 -4.70 -14.51
C LEU A 201 10.11 -5.64 -13.73
N CYS A 202 10.20 -5.41 -12.44
CA CYS A 202 11.02 -6.20 -11.55
C CYS A 202 10.17 -7.19 -10.76
N PHE A 203 10.55 -8.46 -10.79
CA PHE A 203 9.84 -9.56 -10.13
C PHE A 203 10.82 -10.38 -9.29
N TYR A 204 10.34 -10.86 -8.14
CA TYR A 204 10.94 -11.98 -7.44
C TYR A 204 10.63 -13.28 -8.21
N ASP A 205 11.65 -13.99 -8.67
CA ASP A 205 11.56 -15.23 -9.43
C ASP A 205 11.66 -16.42 -8.48
N THR A 206 10.53 -17.11 -8.27
CA THR A 206 10.47 -18.21 -7.30
C THR A 206 11.35 -19.40 -7.67
N ALA A 207 11.76 -19.54 -8.94
CA ALA A 207 12.67 -20.60 -9.35
C ALA A 207 14.11 -20.38 -8.85
N ARG A 208 14.44 -19.16 -8.43
CA ARG A 208 15.78 -18.77 -7.97
C ARG A 208 15.87 -18.62 -6.45
N ARG A 209 14.79 -18.87 -5.72
CA ARG A 209 14.70 -18.64 -4.25
C ARG A 209 15.75 -19.39 -3.43
N ASP A 210 16.25 -20.51 -3.95
CA ASP A 210 17.24 -21.36 -3.27
C ASP A 210 18.69 -20.94 -3.61
N GLU A 211 18.89 -19.93 -4.47
CA GLU A 211 20.21 -19.37 -4.76
C GLU A 211 20.69 -18.50 -3.58
N PRO A 212 21.87 -18.76 -2.97
CA PRO A 212 22.28 -18.12 -1.71
C PRO A 212 22.35 -16.58 -1.70
N ASN A 213 22.51 -15.98 -2.87
CA ASN A 213 22.70 -14.53 -3.05
C ASN A 213 21.53 -13.88 -3.79
N TYR A 214 20.44 -14.60 -4.02
CA TYR A 214 19.29 -14.08 -4.74
C TYR A 214 18.27 -13.48 -3.78
N HIS A 215 18.16 -12.16 -3.82
CA HIS A 215 17.13 -11.40 -3.09
C HIS A 215 16.07 -10.82 -4.03
N GLY A 216 16.22 -11.02 -5.35
CA GLY A 216 15.38 -10.42 -6.36
C GLY A 216 15.33 -8.89 -6.19
N PRO A 217 14.14 -8.27 -6.33
CA PRO A 217 13.98 -6.82 -6.23
C PRO A 217 13.88 -6.28 -4.80
N ILE A 218 14.25 -7.06 -3.78
CA ILE A 218 14.01 -6.74 -2.37
C ILE A 218 15.33 -6.42 -1.67
N GLY A 219 15.56 -5.14 -1.37
CA GLY A 219 16.69 -4.64 -0.60
C GLY A 219 16.30 -4.27 0.82
N SER A 220 17.29 -4.11 1.70
CA SER A 220 17.08 -3.69 3.07
C SER A 220 18.28 -2.94 3.62
N THR A 221 18.01 -1.88 4.36
CA THR A 221 19.00 -1.14 5.13
C THR A 221 18.52 -1.01 6.57
N THR A 222 19.30 -1.53 7.50
CA THR A 222 19.04 -1.43 8.93
C THR A 222 19.87 -0.31 9.53
N TYR A 223 19.23 0.63 10.22
CA TYR A 223 19.91 1.81 10.75
C TYR A 223 19.33 2.28 12.09
N LYS A 224 20.03 3.19 12.76
CA LYS A 224 19.57 3.85 13.98
C LYS A 224 19.94 5.32 13.91
N ILE A 225 18.96 6.19 14.13
CA ILE A 225 19.19 7.63 14.24
C ILE A 225 19.68 7.92 15.67
N VAL A 226 20.81 8.61 15.80
CA VAL A 226 21.43 8.99 17.06
C VAL A 226 21.77 10.47 17.07
N ASP A 227 22.15 11.00 18.22
CA ASP A 227 22.64 12.37 18.29
C ASP A 227 23.88 12.56 17.40
N GLY A 228 23.78 13.51 16.47
CA GLY A 228 24.84 13.86 15.53
C GLY A 228 24.98 12.97 14.28
N GLY A 229 24.14 11.94 14.09
CA GLY A 229 24.22 11.13 12.86
C GLY A 229 23.40 9.85 12.84
N ILE A 230 23.79 8.94 11.94
CA ILE A 230 23.12 7.67 11.70
C ILE A 230 24.12 6.53 11.86
N ILE A 231 23.73 5.49 12.57
CA ILE A 231 24.46 4.22 12.64
C ILE A 231 23.82 3.27 11.63
N LEU A 232 24.57 2.89 10.59
CA LEU A 232 24.20 1.83 9.66
C LEU A 232 24.68 0.48 10.20
N TYR A 233 23.82 -0.54 10.14
CA TYR A 233 24.14 -1.92 10.56
C TYR A 233 24.36 -2.82 9.35
N PRO A 234 25.05 -3.96 9.52
CA PRO A 234 25.16 -4.95 8.45
C PRO A 234 23.79 -5.40 7.95
N ASP A 235 23.61 -5.36 6.63
CA ASP A 235 22.37 -5.71 5.93
C ASP A 235 22.68 -5.96 4.45
N VAL A 236 21.70 -6.50 3.69
CA VAL A 236 21.85 -6.80 2.25
C VAL A 236 22.09 -5.55 1.40
N GLY A 237 21.62 -4.39 1.86
CA GLY A 237 21.72 -3.11 1.18
C GLY A 237 20.64 -2.89 0.13
N ASP A 238 20.75 -1.77 -0.57
CA ASP A 238 19.76 -1.27 -1.53
C ASP A 238 20.38 -0.90 -2.89
N TYR A 239 21.60 -1.36 -3.15
CA TYR A 239 22.25 -1.19 -4.44
C TYR A 239 21.74 -2.23 -5.44
N TYR A 240 21.05 -1.76 -6.49
CA TYR A 240 20.47 -2.63 -7.53
C TYR A 240 21.29 -2.65 -8.82
N GLY A 241 21.53 -3.84 -9.34
CA GLY A 241 22.25 -4.08 -10.59
C GLY A 241 23.76 -3.87 -10.51
N SER A 242 24.40 -3.91 -11.67
CA SER A 242 25.83 -3.64 -11.81
C SER A 242 26.13 -2.91 -13.12
N ARG A 243 27.23 -2.15 -13.15
CA ARG A 243 27.64 -1.38 -14.33
C ARG A 243 28.03 -2.28 -15.52
N ASP A 244 28.53 -3.48 -15.23
CA ASP A 244 28.92 -4.48 -16.24
C ASP A 244 27.76 -5.40 -16.67
N GLY A 245 26.57 -5.24 -16.07
CA GLY A 245 25.39 -6.05 -16.36
C GLY A 245 25.45 -7.48 -15.80
N SER A 246 26.44 -7.84 -14.99
CA SER A 246 26.50 -9.12 -14.28
C SER A 246 25.37 -9.32 -13.28
N VAL A 247 24.83 -8.23 -12.74
CA VAL A 247 23.62 -8.21 -11.89
C VAL A 247 22.55 -7.38 -12.61
N SER A 248 21.35 -7.95 -12.75
CA SER A 248 20.20 -7.28 -13.33
C SER A 248 19.86 -5.99 -12.60
N SER A 249 19.45 -4.94 -13.31
CA SER A 249 18.97 -3.67 -12.73
C SER A 249 17.77 -3.83 -11.80
N CYS A 250 17.08 -4.97 -11.85
CA CYS A 250 15.98 -5.37 -10.98
C CYS A 250 16.40 -6.21 -9.78
N GLU A 251 17.70 -6.50 -9.61
CA GLU A 251 18.21 -7.39 -8.56
C GLU A 251 19.16 -6.66 -7.63
N VAL A 252 19.07 -6.94 -6.33
CA VAL A 252 20.03 -6.42 -5.35
C VAL A 252 21.41 -7.03 -5.60
N ASN A 253 22.42 -6.18 -5.64
CA ASN A 253 23.80 -6.59 -5.79
C ASN A 253 24.43 -6.80 -4.41
N VAL A 254 24.38 -8.03 -3.93
CA VAL A 254 24.90 -8.38 -2.60
C VAL A 254 26.40 -8.16 -2.43
N SER A 255 27.18 -7.94 -3.51
CA SER A 255 28.59 -7.55 -3.39
C SER A 255 28.79 -6.14 -2.81
N GLN A 256 27.73 -5.32 -2.83
CA GLN A 256 27.70 -3.96 -2.27
C GLN A 256 26.97 -3.92 -0.91
N SER A 257 26.71 -5.08 -0.30
CA SER A 257 26.03 -5.16 1.00
C SER A 257 26.86 -4.51 2.12
N TYR A 258 26.17 -4.00 3.14
CA TYR A 258 26.81 -3.45 4.32
C TYR A 258 27.35 -4.59 5.18
N GLN A 259 28.69 -4.69 5.28
CA GLN A 259 29.35 -5.82 5.97
C GLN A 259 29.66 -5.55 7.45
N LYS A 260 29.69 -4.28 7.85
CA LYS A 260 30.07 -3.85 9.19
C LYS A 260 29.20 -2.68 9.61
N GLN A 261 29.19 -2.40 10.92
CA GLN A 261 28.54 -1.20 11.42
C GLN A 261 29.33 0.04 10.99
N GLU A 262 28.63 1.05 10.49
CA GLU A 262 29.20 2.31 10.03
C GLU A 262 28.46 3.48 10.68
N PHE A 263 29.12 4.63 10.77
CA PHE A 263 28.55 5.87 11.30
C PHE A 263 28.70 6.97 10.26
N GLU A 264 27.59 7.62 9.96
CA GLU A 264 27.50 8.74 9.03
C GLU A 264 27.01 9.97 9.76
N LYS A 265 27.54 11.15 9.41
CA LYS A 265 27.22 12.38 10.14
C LYS A 265 25.88 12.90 9.66
N ILE A 266 25.17 13.59 10.55
CA ILE A 266 23.86 14.16 10.19
C ILE A 266 23.96 15.19 9.05
N ASP A 267 25.10 15.86 8.90
CA ASP A 267 25.35 16.80 7.80
C ASP A 267 25.26 16.14 6.41
N ASP A 268 25.51 14.83 6.32
CA ASP A 268 25.38 14.06 5.07
C ASP A 268 23.89 13.87 4.68
N TYR A 269 22.97 14.22 5.58
CA TYR A 269 21.51 14.06 5.46
C TYR A 269 20.75 15.40 5.60
N SER A 270 21.43 16.54 5.50
CA SER A 270 20.83 17.86 5.80
C SER A 270 19.58 18.19 4.97
N ASP A 271 19.48 17.59 3.78
CA ASP A 271 18.39 17.82 2.82
C ASP A 271 17.29 16.74 2.89
N TRP A 272 17.44 15.73 3.75
CA TRP A 272 16.52 14.61 3.85
C TRP A 272 15.34 14.92 4.78
N GLY A 273 14.11 14.76 4.29
CA GLY A 273 12.89 14.83 5.08
C GLY A 273 12.57 13.56 5.87
N GLY A 274 11.33 13.43 6.33
CA GLY A 274 10.83 12.21 6.98
C GLY A 274 11.44 11.96 8.37
N LEU A 275 11.59 10.68 8.73
CA LEU A 275 11.98 10.25 10.08
C LEU A 275 13.33 10.82 10.55
N ILE A 276 14.27 11.08 9.64
CA ILE A 276 15.58 11.64 9.97
C ILE A 276 15.43 13.11 10.40
N ALA A 277 14.75 13.93 9.59
CA ALA A 277 14.55 15.35 9.87
C ALA A 277 13.85 15.61 11.21
N CYS A 278 12.81 14.84 11.51
CA CYS A 278 11.97 15.04 12.69
C CYS A 278 12.40 14.21 13.91
N ALA A 279 13.50 13.45 13.84
CA ALA A 279 13.91 12.52 14.90
C ALA A 279 14.05 13.20 16.27
N HIS A 280 14.71 14.36 16.30
CA HIS A 280 15.04 15.08 17.52
C HIS A 280 13.86 15.84 18.12
N THR A 281 12.94 16.33 17.28
CA THR A 281 11.80 17.14 17.72
C THR A 281 10.54 16.31 17.95
N GLY A 282 10.53 15.06 17.50
CA GLY A 282 9.32 14.28 17.30
C GLY A 282 8.69 14.60 15.95
N CYS A 283 8.16 13.56 15.32
CA CYS A 283 7.59 13.58 13.99
C CYS A 283 6.09 13.78 14.02
N THR A 284 5.61 14.77 13.29
CA THR A 284 4.20 15.13 13.16
C THR A 284 3.56 14.53 11.91
N HIS A 285 2.28 14.82 11.69
CA HIS A 285 1.59 14.44 10.45
C HIS A 285 2.27 15.03 9.20
N LEU A 286 2.72 16.28 9.25
CA LEU A 286 3.35 16.96 8.11
C LEU A 286 4.74 16.41 7.80
N ASP A 287 5.48 15.98 8.82
CA ASP A 287 6.82 15.41 8.61
C ASP A 287 6.77 14.04 7.92
N LEU A 288 5.68 13.29 8.13
CA LEU A 288 5.57 11.88 7.72
C LEU A 288 4.47 11.60 6.70
N ASN A 289 3.81 12.64 6.18
CA ASN A 289 2.83 12.52 5.10
C ASN A 289 3.04 13.68 4.13
N GLY A 290 3.31 13.36 2.86
CA GLY A 290 3.64 14.39 1.89
C GLY A 290 3.80 13.88 0.47
N PHE A 291 3.92 14.83 -0.45
CA PHE A 291 4.23 14.60 -1.85
C PHE A 291 5.12 15.71 -2.38
N ASP A 292 6.18 15.36 -3.10
CA ASP A 292 7.09 16.31 -3.74
C ASP A 292 7.57 15.82 -5.11
N ILE A 293 8.06 16.75 -5.94
CA ILE A 293 8.80 16.48 -7.16
C ILE A 293 10.27 16.84 -6.95
N GLU A 294 11.10 15.81 -6.80
CA GLU A 294 12.54 15.98 -6.68
C GLU A 294 13.18 16.25 -8.05
N ASP A 295 14.04 17.27 -8.12
CA ASP A 295 14.88 17.62 -9.28
C ASP A 295 16.26 18.08 -8.80
N PHE A 296 17.14 17.13 -8.47
CA PHE A 296 18.46 17.42 -7.92
C PHE A 296 19.55 16.48 -8.44
N ASP A 297 20.80 16.88 -8.22
CA ASP A 297 22.00 16.12 -8.59
C ASP A 297 22.43 15.23 -7.42
N ASP A 298 22.40 13.91 -7.63
CA ASP A 298 22.87 12.92 -6.66
C ASP A 298 24.20 12.35 -7.16
N GLU A 299 25.30 13.03 -6.82
CA GLU A 299 26.67 12.64 -7.21
C GLU A 299 26.87 12.42 -8.73
N GLY A 300 26.18 13.20 -9.57
CA GLY A 300 26.22 13.11 -11.02
C GLY A 300 25.08 12.28 -11.63
N ASP A 301 24.25 11.63 -10.80
CA ASP A 301 23.03 10.93 -11.22
C ASP A 301 21.79 11.79 -10.95
N TRP A 302 21.44 12.64 -11.91
CA TRP A 302 20.30 13.54 -11.78
C TRP A 302 18.99 12.78 -11.54
N LYS A 303 18.31 13.11 -10.44
CA LYS A 303 16.98 12.59 -10.12
C LYS A 303 15.92 13.54 -10.66
N TYR A 304 14.92 12.99 -11.32
CA TYR A 304 13.69 13.71 -11.65
C TYR A 304 12.49 12.80 -11.42
N ARG A 305 11.88 12.88 -10.25
CA ARG A 305 10.92 11.87 -9.80
C ARG A 305 9.89 12.47 -8.83
N THR A 306 8.74 11.83 -8.74
CA THR A 306 7.84 12.06 -7.61
C THR A 306 8.33 11.29 -6.41
N VAL A 307 8.13 11.84 -5.22
CA VAL A 307 8.28 11.14 -3.93
C VAL A 307 7.02 11.39 -3.12
N ALA A 308 6.42 10.31 -2.63
CA ALA A 308 5.25 10.36 -1.77
C ALA A 308 5.54 9.58 -0.49
N ILE A 309 5.31 10.19 0.67
CA ILE A 309 5.45 9.54 1.97
C ILE A 309 4.11 9.49 2.68
N SER A 310 3.89 8.43 3.45
CA SER A 310 2.73 8.31 4.33
C SER A 310 3.05 7.48 5.55
N TYR A 311 2.51 7.86 6.70
CA TYR A 311 2.72 7.14 7.95
C TYR A 311 1.40 6.68 8.54
N ASN A 312 1.30 5.37 8.73
CA ASN A 312 0.18 4.77 9.42
C ASN A 312 0.49 4.69 10.91
N THR A 313 -0.22 5.48 11.72
CA THR A 313 -0.01 5.59 13.16
C THR A 313 -0.34 4.32 13.93
N THR A 314 -1.27 3.51 13.41
CA THR A 314 -1.67 2.24 13.99
C THR A 314 -0.59 1.19 13.80
N THR A 315 -0.12 1.02 12.57
CA THR A 315 0.88 0.00 12.23
C THR A 315 2.32 0.45 12.41
N LYS A 316 2.51 1.74 12.71
CA LYS A 316 3.79 2.44 12.83
C LYS A 316 4.70 2.21 11.62
N LEU A 317 4.07 2.14 10.45
CA LEU A 317 4.73 1.91 9.18
C LEU A 317 4.80 3.23 8.42
N LEU A 318 6.01 3.67 8.11
CA LEU A 318 6.24 4.68 7.08
C LEU A 318 6.30 3.97 5.73
N THR A 319 5.46 4.38 4.79
CA THR A 319 5.53 3.97 3.40
C THR A 319 6.04 5.13 2.57
N GLN A 320 7.05 4.90 1.74
CA GLN A 320 7.48 5.85 0.74
C GLN A 320 7.35 5.24 -0.65
N LYS A 321 7.01 6.06 -1.63
CA LYS A 321 6.88 5.67 -3.04
C LYS A 321 7.59 6.69 -3.89
N SER A 322 8.25 6.22 -4.94
CA SER A 322 8.83 7.12 -5.93
C SER A 322 8.58 6.62 -7.33
N GLN A 323 8.43 7.55 -8.26
CA GLN A 323 8.31 7.26 -9.67
C GLN A 323 9.09 8.29 -10.48
N GLY A 324 10.01 7.81 -11.32
CA GLY A 324 10.69 8.65 -12.30
C GLY A 324 9.71 9.29 -13.28
N LEU A 325 9.92 10.58 -13.57
CA LEU A 325 9.03 11.39 -14.42
C LEU A 325 9.49 11.47 -15.88
N GLY A 326 10.47 10.67 -16.29
CA GLY A 326 10.96 10.69 -17.65
C GLY A 326 12.21 11.56 -17.85
N LYS A 327 12.52 11.83 -19.11
CA LYS A 327 13.66 12.66 -19.51
C LYS A 327 13.48 14.11 -19.10
N LYS A 328 14.59 14.75 -18.73
CA LYS A 328 14.72 16.19 -18.46
C LYS A 328 16.07 16.65 -18.99
N ALA A 329 16.31 17.97 -19.06
CA ALA A 329 17.54 18.52 -19.64
C ALA A 329 18.84 17.92 -19.06
N LYS A 330 18.83 17.52 -17.78
CA LYS A 330 19.97 16.89 -17.10
C LYS A 330 19.80 15.38 -16.85
N VAL A 331 18.66 14.83 -17.26
CA VAL A 331 18.31 13.41 -17.14
C VAL A 331 18.12 12.84 -18.54
N GLU A 332 19.21 12.32 -19.12
CA GLU A 332 19.25 11.91 -20.52
C GLU A 332 18.66 10.49 -20.76
N HIS A 333 18.56 9.69 -19.71
CA HIS A 333 17.97 8.34 -19.75
C HIS A 333 16.45 8.36 -19.53
N ASP A 334 15.77 7.24 -19.81
CA ASP A 334 14.31 7.18 -19.76
C ASP A 334 13.73 7.50 -18.37
N ASN A 335 14.44 7.22 -17.28
CA ASN A 335 14.10 7.63 -15.92
C ASN A 335 12.69 7.20 -15.51
N LEU A 336 12.46 5.89 -15.59
CA LEU A 336 11.16 5.26 -15.36
C LEU A 336 11.16 4.36 -14.13
N THR A 337 12.16 4.52 -13.26
CA THR A 337 12.32 3.73 -12.04
C THR A 337 11.10 3.92 -11.13
N GLU A 338 10.60 2.82 -10.58
CA GLU A 338 9.57 2.84 -9.55
C GLU A 338 10.09 2.08 -8.34
N HIS A 339 9.91 2.65 -7.16
CA HIS A 339 10.31 2.05 -5.89
C HIS A 339 9.20 2.23 -4.85
N LEU A 340 9.17 1.29 -3.92
CA LEU A 340 8.31 1.27 -2.75
C LEU A 340 9.16 0.94 -1.54
N TRP A 341 9.11 1.77 -0.52
CA TRP A 341 9.87 1.64 0.71
C TRP A 341 8.93 1.45 1.88
N PHE A 342 9.38 0.65 2.84
CA PHE A 342 8.73 0.41 4.11
C PHE A 342 9.75 0.62 5.23
N THR A 343 9.50 1.61 6.09
CA THR A 343 10.33 1.85 7.27
C THR A 343 9.52 1.60 8.54
N SER A 344 10.09 0.81 9.45
CA SER A 344 9.52 0.52 10.77
C SER A 344 10.63 0.21 11.78
N ALA A 345 10.29 0.16 13.07
CA ALA A 345 11.23 -0.32 14.07
C ALA A 345 11.44 -1.84 13.95
N VAL A 346 12.67 -2.31 14.21
CA VAL A 346 13.05 -3.73 14.01
C VAL A 346 12.24 -4.69 14.91
N ASP A 347 11.74 -4.21 16.04
CA ASP A 347 10.92 -4.97 16.98
C ASP A 347 9.42 -4.99 16.64
N GLU A 348 8.98 -4.20 15.67
CA GLU A 348 7.59 -4.22 15.21
C GLU A 348 7.36 -5.43 14.29
N LYS A 349 6.38 -6.27 14.61
CA LYS A 349 6.05 -7.45 13.80
C LYS A 349 5.28 -7.03 12.54
N GLN A 350 5.99 -6.90 11.43
CA GLN A 350 5.45 -6.53 10.11
C GLN A 350 5.09 -7.77 9.28
N SER A 351 4.44 -8.77 9.88
CA SER A 351 4.08 -10.02 9.19
C SER A 351 2.69 -10.52 9.51
N ILE A 352 2.06 -11.15 8.52
CA ILE A 352 0.73 -11.73 8.61
C ILE A 352 0.86 -13.23 8.56
N ASP A 353 0.30 -13.91 9.55
CA ASP A 353 0.17 -15.36 9.55
C ASP A 353 -1.00 -15.79 8.66
N PHE A 354 -0.69 -16.53 7.58
CA PHE A 354 -1.68 -17.07 6.66
C PHE A 354 -2.31 -18.36 7.14
N GLN A 355 -1.88 -18.96 8.25
CA GLN A 355 -2.49 -20.20 8.72
C GLN A 355 -3.98 -19.99 9.07
N GLY A 356 -4.81 -20.90 8.56
CA GLY A 356 -6.24 -20.97 8.84
C GLY A 356 -7.11 -20.74 7.63
N TYR A 357 -8.31 -20.19 7.87
CA TYR A 357 -9.37 -20.13 6.87
C TYR A 357 -9.50 -18.75 6.24
N TRP A 358 -9.60 -18.74 4.93
CA TRP A 358 -9.62 -17.54 4.11
C TRP A 358 -10.77 -17.57 3.11
N ARG A 359 -11.26 -16.39 2.78
CA ARG A 359 -12.15 -16.15 1.66
C ARG A 359 -11.38 -15.40 0.59
N GLN A 360 -11.34 -15.95 -0.61
CA GLN A 360 -10.82 -15.27 -1.80
C GLN A 360 -12.02 -14.82 -2.64
N ARG A 361 -12.09 -13.53 -2.98
CA ARG A 361 -13.16 -12.97 -3.81
C ARG A 361 -12.59 -12.33 -5.07
N ASN A 362 -13.09 -12.72 -6.23
CA ASN A 362 -12.81 -12.03 -7.49
C ASN A 362 -13.55 -10.68 -7.50
N LEU A 363 -12.83 -9.58 -7.65
CA LEU A 363 -13.43 -8.25 -7.59
C LEU A 363 -14.23 -7.87 -8.85
N ALA A 364 -13.97 -8.52 -9.99
CA ALA A 364 -14.68 -8.25 -11.24
C ALA A 364 -15.98 -9.07 -11.33
N SER A 365 -15.93 -10.38 -11.05
CA SER A 365 -17.11 -11.25 -11.14
C SER A 365 -17.92 -11.36 -9.85
N GLY A 366 -17.30 -11.06 -8.70
CA GLY A 366 -17.89 -11.30 -7.38
C GLY A 366 -17.78 -12.75 -6.90
N ASP A 367 -17.25 -13.66 -7.73
CA ASP A 367 -17.09 -15.08 -7.37
C ASP A 367 -16.21 -15.25 -6.14
N THR A 368 -16.56 -16.22 -5.32
CA THR A 368 -15.87 -16.46 -4.04
C THR A 368 -15.38 -17.91 -3.96
N ARG A 369 -14.17 -18.08 -3.42
CA ARG A 369 -13.57 -19.37 -3.05
C ARG A 369 -13.24 -19.37 -1.57
N CYS A 370 -13.44 -20.50 -0.92
CA CYS A 370 -13.07 -20.69 0.48
C CYS A 370 -11.81 -21.54 0.55
N LEU A 371 -10.78 -21.03 1.21
CA LEU A 371 -9.47 -21.63 1.31
C LEU A 371 -9.14 -21.98 2.77
N TYR A 372 -8.39 -23.05 2.96
CA TYR A 372 -7.69 -23.36 4.19
C TYR A 372 -6.20 -23.43 3.85
N ILE A 373 -5.41 -22.57 4.49
CA ILE A 373 -3.97 -22.47 4.26
C ILE A 373 -3.28 -23.03 5.50
N ASP A 374 -2.36 -23.97 5.28
CA ASP A 374 -1.56 -24.58 6.34
C ASP A 374 -0.17 -24.90 5.81
N LYS A 375 0.85 -24.24 6.37
CA LYS A 375 2.25 -24.39 5.97
C LYS A 375 2.41 -24.22 4.46
N ASP A 376 2.82 -25.27 3.75
CA ASP A 376 3.04 -25.32 2.31
C ASP A 376 1.80 -25.74 1.50
N HIS A 377 0.63 -25.91 2.12
CA HIS A 377 -0.58 -26.34 1.45
C HIS A 377 -1.68 -25.27 1.43
N VAL A 378 -2.38 -25.20 0.30
CA VAL A 378 -3.62 -24.44 0.14
C VAL A 378 -4.73 -25.39 -0.32
N LEU A 379 -5.73 -25.59 0.53
CA LEU A 379 -6.88 -26.44 0.27
C LEU A 379 -8.11 -25.60 -0.01
N GLN A 380 -8.92 -26.00 -0.98
CA GLN A 380 -10.21 -25.39 -1.30
C GLN A 380 -11.38 -26.22 -0.75
N SER A 381 -12.40 -25.52 -0.25
CA SER A 381 -13.68 -26.10 0.12
C SER A 381 -14.50 -26.55 -1.09
N LYS A 382 -15.18 -27.69 -0.97
CA LYS A 382 -16.21 -28.12 -1.93
C LYS A 382 -17.52 -27.34 -1.81
N ARG A 383 -17.70 -26.58 -0.72
CA ARG A 383 -18.91 -25.77 -0.48
C ARG A 383 -18.73 -24.37 -1.07
N ALA A 384 -19.84 -23.81 -1.55
CA ALA A 384 -19.89 -22.41 -1.97
C ALA A 384 -19.78 -21.44 -0.79
N THR A 385 -20.26 -21.83 0.40
CA THR A 385 -20.15 -21.04 1.63
C THR A 385 -18.96 -21.51 2.47
N CYS A 386 -18.25 -20.55 3.08
CA CYS A 386 -17.08 -20.87 3.89
C CYS A 386 -17.49 -21.36 5.27
N THR A 387 -16.90 -22.46 5.72
CA THR A 387 -17.23 -23.11 7.01
C THR A 387 -15.95 -23.35 7.83
N LYS A 388 -16.08 -23.48 9.15
CA LYS A 388 -14.94 -23.89 10.01
C LYS A 388 -14.65 -25.38 9.97
N ASN A 389 -15.42 -26.14 9.18
CA ASN A 389 -15.25 -27.58 9.16
C ASN A 389 -14.12 -27.91 8.20
N HIS A 390 -12.95 -28.22 8.75
CA HIS A 390 -11.77 -28.61 7.96
C HIS A 390 -12.08 -29.73 6.95
N GLN A 391 -13.00 -30.65 7.26
CA GLN A 391 -13.40 -31.74 6.37
C GLN A 391 -14.05 -31.28 5.05
N ASP A 392 -14.53 -30.03 4.97
CA ASP A 392 -15.06 -29.47 3.74
C ASP A 392 -13.92 -29.09 2.75
N TYR A 393 -12.70 -28.85 3.25
CA TYR A 393 -11.51 -28.41 2.53
C TYR A 393 -10.68 -29.61 2.08
N THR A 394 -10.98 -30.11 0.89
CA THR A 394 -10.46 -31.41 0.41
C THR A 394 -9.79 -31.34 -0.95
N GLN A 395 -9.93 -30.24 -1.67
CA GLN A 395 -9.28 -30.06 -2.97
C GLN A 395 -7.95 -29.33 -2.77
N ASP A 396 -6.84 -30.01 -3.02
CA ASP A 396 -5.53 -29.35 -3.02
C ASP A 396 -5.42 -28.44 -4.25
N VAL A 397 -5.25 -27.14 -4.00
CA VAL A 397 -5.08 -26.09 -5.02
C VAL A 397 -3.75 -25.37 -4.84
N THR A 398 -2.80 -25.92 -4.08
CA THR A 398 -1.50 -25.32 -3.74
C THR A 398 -0.77 -24.79 -4.97
N ALA A 399 -0.81 -25.54 -6.08
CA ALA A 399 -0.15 -25.15 -7.31
C ALA A 399 -0.73 -23.87 -7.97
N GLU A 400 -1.93 -23.44 -7.61
CA GLU A 400 -2.51 -22.15 -8.05
C GLU A 400 -2.01 -20.96 -7.22
N PHE A 401 -1.25 -21.22 -6.15
CA PHE A 401 -0.73 -20.23 -5.20
C PHE A 401 0.80 -20.29 -5.13
N GLY A 402 1.47 -20.63 -6.24
CA GLY A 402 2.95 -20.67 -6.30
C GLY A 402 3.64 -19.32 -6.09
N ASP A 403 2.88 -18.22 -6.12
CA ASP A 403 3.32 -16.87 -5.72
C ASP A 403 3.21 -16.59 -4.22
N MET A 404 2.62 -17.48 -3.42
CA MET A 404 2.73 -17.44 -1.96
C MET A 404 4.05 -18.07 -1.54
N TRP A 405 5.16 -17.50 -2.00
CA TRP A 405 6.50 -18.08 -1.89
C TRP A 405 7.07 -18.12 -0.47
N TRP A 406 6.36 -17.51 0.49
CA TRP A 406 6.62 -17.59 1.92
C TRP A 406 6.07 -18.85 2.58
N LEU A 407 5.17 -19.59 1.90
CA LEU A 407 4.64 -20.85 2.40
C LEU A 407 5.71 -21.93 2.30
N SER A 408 6.03 -22.55 3.44
CA SER A 408 7.11 -23.53 3.53
C SER A 408 6.77 -24.70 4.45
N SER A 409 7.37 -25.85 4.14
CA SER A 409 7.16 -27.10 4.88
C SER A 409 7.80 -27.11 6.27
N ASP A 410 8.79 -26.25 6.50
CA ASP A 410 9.46 -26.05 7.80
C ASP A 410 8.59 -25.30 8.83
N GLY A 411 7.38 -24.88 8.43
CA GLY A 411 6.36 -24.36 9.32
C GLY A 411 6.15 -22.86 9.24
N SER A 412 6.79 -22.14 8.32
CA SER A 412 6.45 -20.74 8.09
C SER A 412 5.18 -20.62 7.21
N SER A 413 4.15 -19.99 7.78
CA SER A 413 2.96 -19.49 7.08
C SER A 413 2.89 -17.96 7.12
N SER A 414 3.92 -17.30 7.67
CA SER A 414 3.91 -15.85 7.85
C SER A 414 4.52 -15.16 6.64
N ALA A 415 3.79 -14.21 6.07
CA ALA A 415 4.28 -13.34 5.01
C ALA A 415 4.71 -12.00 5.61
N SER A 416 5.90 -11.54 5.28
CA SER A 416 6.36 -10.18 5.61
C SER A 416 5.74 -9.13 4.69
N ILE A 417 5.84 -7.86 5.07
CA ILE A 417 5.26 -6.75 4.31
C ILE A 417 5.82 -6.64 2.89
N GLU A 418 7.12 -6.90 2.72
CA GLU A 418 7.78 -6.91 1.42
C GLU A 418 7.28 -8.03 0.53
N GLN A 419 7.02 -9.20 1.09
CA GLN A 419 6.43 -10.33 0.36
C GLN A 419 5.02 -9.99 -0.11
N LEU A 420 4.22 -9.39 0.78
CA LEU A 420 2.84 -8.97 0.50
C LEU A 420 2.72 -7.72 -0.39
N ASN A 421 3.84 -7.14 -0.78
CA ASN A 421 3.88 -6.04 -1.71
C ASN A 421 4.86 -6.30 -2.85
N SER A 422 5.29 -7.54 -3.12
CA SER A 422 6.22 -7.83 -4.21
C SER A 422 5.50 -8.26 -5.50
N GLY A 423 6.12 -7.93 -6.63
CA GLY A 423 5.80 -8.59 -7.90
C GLY A 423 6.48 -9.95 -7.90
N VAL A 424 5.77 -11.01 -8.26
CA VAL A 424 6.28 -12.39 -8.23
C VAL A 424 6.11 -13.05 -9.59
N LYS A 425 7.22 -13.57 -10.12
CA LYS A 425 7.25 -14.49 -11.26
C LYS A 425 7.34 -15.91 -10.69
N TRP A 426 6.32 -16.71 -10.95
CA TRP A 426 6.19 -18.07 -10.47
C TRP A 426 5.80 -19.00 -11.62
N TYR A 427 5.74 -20.31 -11.38
CA TYR A 427 5.54 -21.29 -12.45
C TYR A 427 4.37 -22.21 -12.11
N SER A 428 3.45 -22.39 -13.07
CA SER A 428 2.41 -23.39 -12.95
C SER A 428 2.98 -24.81 -13.10
N THR A 429 2.16 -25.84 -12.84
CA THR A 429 2.58 -27.26 -12.86
C THR A 429 3.16 -27.73 -14.20
N ASP A 430 2.83 -27.04 -15.29
CA ASP A 430 3.34 -27.24 -16.65
C ASP A 430 4.63 -26.45 -16.92
N ASN A 431 5.23 -25.84 -15.90
CA ASN A 431 6.39 -24.97 -15.96
C ASN A 431 6.18 -23.67 -16.79
N THR A 432 4.92 -23.28 -17.03
CA THR A 432 4.61 -22.01 -17.69
C THR A 432 4.79 -20.85 -16.69
N PRO A 433 5.54 -19.79 -17.02
CA PRO A 433 5.69 -18.63 -16.14
C PRO A 433 4.36 -17.88 -15.98
N ARG A 434 4.09 -17.47 -14.74
CA ARG A 434 2.93 -16.70 -14.29
C ARG A 434 3.43 -15.50 -13.52
N TYR A 435 2.69 -14.40 -13.62
CA TYR A 435 3.05 -13.15 -12.98
C TYR A 435 1.93 -12.68 -12.07
N SER A 436 2.32 -12.23 -10.89
CA SER A 436 1.40 -11.73 -9.89
C SER A 436 1.97 -10.52 -9.18
N LEU A 437 1.08 -9.70 -8.65
CA LEU A 437 1.41 -8.59 -7.77
C LEU A 437 0.55 -8.72 -6.51
N TRP A 438 1.23 -8.87 -5.37
CA TRP A 438 0.61 -8.71 -4.06
C TRP A 438 0.57 -7.23 -3.68
N GLU A 439 -0.50 -6.83 -3.02
CA GLU A 439 -0.64 -5.51 -2.38
C GLU A 439 -1.32 -5.70 -1.03
N PHE A 440 -0.65 -5.24 0.02
CA PHE A 440 -1.21 -5.15 1.36
C PHE A 440 -1.41 -3.68 1.73
N LEU A 441 -2.62 -3.36 2.22
CA LEU A 441 -2.97 -2.03 2.73
C LEU A 441 -3.38 -2.15 4.21
N PRO A 442 -2.69 -1.45 5.13
CA PRO A 442 -3.08 -1.43 6.54
C PRO A 442 -4.29 -0.51 6.75
N THR A 443 -5.49 -0.97 6.38
CA THR A 443 -6.71 -0.15 6.37
C THR A 443 -7.50 -0.12 7.68
N GLN A 444 -7.03 -0.85 8.71
CA GLN A 444 -7.73 -1.01 9.99
C GLN A 444 -6.73 -1.01 11.17
N ASN A 445 -7.25 -1.23 12.38
CA ASN A 445 -6.51 -1.11 13.64
C ASN A 445 -5.48 -2.22 13.90
N GLN A 446 -5.55 -3.33 13.18
CA GLN A 446 -4.59 -4.43 13.32
C GLN A 446 -3.98 -4.81 11.98
N TRP A 447 -2.70 -5.19 12.01
CA TRP A 447 -1.99 -5.76 10.86
C TRP A 447 -2.73 -6.90 10.18
N SER A 448 -3.32 -7.80 10.97
CA SER A 448 -4.08 -8.95 10.48
C SER A 448 -5.44 -8.60 9.87
N GLU A 449 -5.90 -7.35 10.01
CA GLU A 449 -7.18 -6.85 9.52
C GLU A 449 -7.03 -5.99 8.26
N GLY A 450 -5.81 -5.75 7.80
CA GLY A 450 -5.57 -4.99 6.57
C GLY A 450 -6.05 -5.73 5.32
N LYS A 451 -6.18 -5.00 4.22
CA LYS A 451 -6.64 -5.52 2.92
C LYS A 451 -5.50 -6.16 2.16
N ILE A 452 -5.73 -7.37 1.68
CA ILE A 452 -4.78 -8.12 0.86
C ILE A 452 -5.39 -8.33 -0.52
N TYR A 453 -4.69 -7.86 -1.54
CA TYR A 453 -5.06 -8.05 -2.93
C TYR A 453 -3.99 -8.85 -3.66
N ARG A 454 -4.44 -9.85 -4.42
CA ARG A 454 -3.61 -10.65 -5.33
C ARG A 454 -4.03 -10.35 -6.75
N ARG A 455 -3.12 -9.80 -7.55
CA ARG A 455 -3.37 -9.43 -8.95
C ARG A 455 -2.63 -10.36 -9.87
N PHE A 456 -3.35 -10.98 -10.80
CA PHE A 456 -2.73 -11.73 -11.87
C PHE A 456 -2.44 -10.81 -13.04
N GLN A 457 -1.25 -10.94 -13.60
CA GLN A 457 -0.75 -10.06 -14.65
C GLN A 457 -0.32 -10.86 -15.87
N ASP A 458 -0.61 -10.28 -17.02
CA ASP A 458 -0.02 -10.67 -18.29
C ASP A 458 1.04 -9.62 -18.68
N ILE A 459 2.22 -10.08 -19.08
CA ILE A 459 3.35 -9.20 -19.38
C ILE A 459 3.40 -8.98 -20.88
N GLN A 460 3.03 -7.78 -21.28
CA GLN A 460 3.04 -7.32 -22.65
C GLN A 460 4.35 -6.57 -22.90
N VAL A 461 4.98 -6.84 -24.04
CA VAL A 461 6.20 -6.15 -24.46
C VAL A 461 5.85 -5.33 -25.69
N ASP A 462 6.10 -4.03 -25.63
CA ASP A 462 5.85 -3.16 -26.77
C ASP A 462 6.93 -3.28 -27.86
N GLN A 463 6.72 -2.58 -28.98
CA GLN A 463 7.66 -2.57 -30.12
C GLN A 463 9.06 -2.04 -29.79
N PHE A 464 9.22 -1.37 -28.64
CA PHE A 464 10.50 -0.83 -28.16
C PHE A 464 11.13 -1.73 -27.08
N GLY A 465 10.54 -2.89 -26.80
CA GLY A 465 11.04 -3.83 -25.80
C GLY A 465 10.63 -3.48 -24.36
N LYS A 466 9.76 -2.48 -24.16
CA LYS A 466 9.34 -2.05 -22.82
C LYS A 466 8.22 -2.95 -22.29
N GLN A 467 8.37 -3.40 -21.06
CA GLN A 467 7.41 -4.26 -20.39
C GLN A 467 6.26 -3.47 -19.76
N GLN A 468 5.05 -3.98 -19.97
CA GLN A 468 3.83 -3.50 -19.35
C GLN A 468 3.06 -4.65 -18.73
N ALA A 469 2.64 -4.48 -17.49
CA ALA A 469 1.77 -5.43 -16.83
C ALA A 469 0.33 -5.06 -17.15
N ARG A 470 -0.42 -6.01 -17.70
CA ARG A 470 -1.87 -5.91 -17.84
C ARG A 470 -2.51 -6.75 -16.75
N THR A 471 -3.28 -6.15 -15.86
CA THR A 471 -4.04 -6.91 -14.87
C THR A 471 -5.17 -7.68 -15.56
N ILE A 472 -5.20 -9.00 -15.37
CA ILE A 472 -6.23 -9.88 -15.94
C ILE A 472 -7.25 -10.36 -14.90
N ALA A 473 -6.86 -10.39 -13.62
CA ALA A 473 -7.77 -10.70 -12.52
C ALA A 473 -7.26 -10.07 -11.22
N VAL A 474 -8.19 -9.66 -10.35
CA VAL A 474 -7.89 -9.16 -9.01
C VAL A 474 -8.72 -9.95 -8.01
N PHE A 475 -8.03 -10.50 -7.01
CA PHE A 475 -8.65 -11.22 -5.91
C PHE A 475 -8.37 -10.50 -4.61
N GLU A 476 -9.42 -10.25 -3.82
CA GLU A 476 -9.29 -9.87 -2.41
C GLU A 476 -9.20 -11.13 -1.57
N LEU A 477 -8.25 -11.18 -0.64
CA LEU A 477 -8.15 -12.24 0.36
C LEU A 477 -8.54 -11.67 1.73
N GLU A 478 -9.48 -12.35 2.39
CA GLU A 478 -10.01 -11.95 3.70
C GLU A 478 -9.93 -13.12 4.66
N ARG A 479 -9.35 -12.87 5.86
CA ARG A 479 -9.31 -13.88 6.92
C ARG A 479 -10.69 -14.01 7.55
N LEU A 480 -11.17 -15.24 7.71
CA LEU A 480 -12.50 -15.48 8.28
C LEU A 480 -12.44 -15.42 9.81
N ALA A 481 -12.85 -14.29 10.38
CA ALA A 481 -12.99 -14.09 11.83
C ALA A 481 -14.17 -14.90 12.41
N ASN A 482 -14.22 -15.10 13.74
CA ASN A 482 -15.24 -15.92 14.42
C ASN A 482 -16.70 -15.53 14.15
N ASN A 483 -16.97 -14.32 13.68
CA ASN A 483 -18.32 -13.82 13.38
C ASN A 483 -18.64 -13.85 11.87
N SER A 484 -17.69 -14.24 11.03
CA SER A 484 -17.79 -14.23 9.56
C SER A 484 -18.28 -15.56 8.97
N TRP A 485 -18.82 -16.44 9.83
CA TRP A 485 -19.31 -17.76 9.49
C TRP A 485 -20.83 -17.75 9.43
N ILE A 486 -21.41 -18.44 8.45
CA ILE A 486 -22.86 -18.62 8.32
C ILE A 486 -23.15 -20.12 8.29
#